data_AF-A0A3D3L6X0-F1
#
_entry.id   AF-A0A3D3L6X0-F1
#
_cell.length_a   1.000
_cell.length_b   1.000
_cell.length_c   1.000
_cell.angle_alpha   90.00
_cell.angle_beta   90.00
_cell.angle_gamma   90.00
#
_symmetry.space_group_name_H-M   'P 1'
#
loop_
_entity.id
_entity.type
_entity.pdbx_description
1 polymer ?
#
loop_
_entity_poly.entity_id
_entity_poly.type
_entity_poly.pdbx_seq_one_letter_code
_entity_poly.pdbx_strand_id
1 'polypeptide(L)'
;MSTTTLHRDELVHRLMAERQGPCVTLLLPTHRTMPDAGQDHLVLRRLVEQAEKRLLEKGDKRTMAPWLERLATLEKSIDHTHNTEGMAVFIASDLTEVVKLPFPVAERCVVDG
;
A
#
# COMPACT_ATOMS: atom_id res chain seq x y z
N MET A 1 -3.61 -7.21 -30.69
CA MET A 1 -3.88 -6.60 -29.37
C MET A 1 -4.07 -7.74 -28.39
N SER A 2 -3.00 -8.14 -27.71
CA SER A 2 -2.98 -9.35 -26.88
C SER A 2 -3.50 -9.02 -25.49
N THR A 3 -4.63 -9.63 -25.13
CA THR A 3 -5.10 -9.75 -23.75
C THR A 3 -4.12 -10.62 -22.97
N THR A 4 -3.14 -9.99 -22.34
CA THR A 4 -2.11 -10.69 -21.54
C THR A 4 -2.69 -11.10 -20.19
N THR A 5 -3.18 -12.34 -20.14
CA THR A 5 -3.08 -13.32 -19.05
C THR A 5 -2.77 -12.77 -17.65
N LEU A 6 -3.80 -12.43 -16.87
CA LEU A 6 -3.70 -12.12 -15.43
C LEU A 6 -3.32 -13.34 -14.55
N HIS A 7 -3.33 -14.55 -15.11
CA HIS A 7 -3.22 -15.82 -14.37
C HIS A 7 -1.78 -16.32 -14.14
N ARG A 8 -0.73 -15.54 -14.45
CA ARG A 8 0.67 -15.99 -14.30
C ARG A 8 1.60 -14.94 -13.66
N ASP A 9 1.03 -13.97 -12.95
CA ASP A 9 1.82 -13.04 -12.16
C ASP A 9 1.92 -13.57 -10.71
N GLU A 10 3.15 -13.83 -10.26
CA GLU A 10 3.43 -14.31 -8.90
C GLU A 10 2.89 -13.34 -7.85
N LEU A 11 2.90 -12.03 -8.14
CA LEU A 11 2.31 -11.02 -7.27
C LEU A 11 0.81 -11.24 -7.08
N VAL A 12 0.06 -11.50 -8.15
CA VAL A 12 -1.39 -11.71 -8.07
C VAL A 12 -1.69 -12.93 -7.20
N HIS A 13 -0.96 -14.03 -7.38
CA HIS A 13 -1.13 -15.22 -6.54
C HIS A 13 -0.81 -14.94 -5.07
N ARG A 14 0.26 -14.19 -4.79
CA ARG A 14 0.60 -13.78 -3.43
C ARG A 14 -0.49 -12.90 -2.83
N LEU A 15 -1.05 -11.95 -3.58
CA LEU A 15 -2.13 -11.07 -3.09
C LEU A 15 -3.46 -11.82 -2.89
N MET A 16 -3.75 -12.85 -3.69
CA MET A 16 -4.98 -13.64 -3.58
C MET A 16 -4.94 -14.74 -2.51
N ALA A 17 -3.77 -15.02 -1.94
CA ALA A 17 -3.64 -16.02 -0.87
C ALA A 17 -4.50 -15.64 0.35
N GLU A 18 -5.25 -16.61 0.87
CA GLU A 18 -6.09 -16.43 2.05
C GLU A 18 -5.21 -16.14 3.28
N ARG A 19 -5.58 -15.10 4.04
CA ARG A 19 -4.83 -14.63 5.21
C ARG A 19 -5.75 -14.39 6.38
N GLN A 20 -5.21 -14.62 7.57
CA GLN A 20 -5.91 -14.31 8.80
C GLN A 20 -5.68 -12.84 9.18
N GLY A 21 -6.77 -12.17 9.54
CA GLY A 21 -6.78 -10.78 9.96
C GLY A 21 -6.92 -9.79 8.80
N PRO A 22 -6.86 -8.49 9.10
CA PRO A 22 -7.15 -7.45 8.13
C PRO A 22 -6.12 -7.41 7.00
N CYS A 23 -6.58 -7.04 5.81
CA CYS A 23 -5.76 -6.64 4.67
C CYS A 23 -5.87 -5.13 4.49
N VAL A 24 -4.71 -4.48 4.32
CA VAL A 24 -4.61 -3.04 4.11
C VAL A 24 -4.22 -2.79 2.66
N THR A 25 -4.96 -1.91 1.99
CA THR A 25 -4.62 -1.40 0.66
C THR A 25 -4.55 0.11 0.69
N LEU A 26 -3.41 0.67 0.29
CA LEU A 26 -3.20 2.11 0.12
C LEU A 26 -2.98 2.40 -1.37
N LEU A 27 -3.75 3.33 -1.93
CA LEU A 27 -3.55 3.87 -3.26
C LEU A 27 -3.12 5.32 -3.12
N LEU A 28 -1.97 5.63 -3.69
CA LEU A 28 -1.28 6.91 -3.62
C LEU A 28 -1.15 7.45 -5.05
N PRO A 29 -1.73 8.61 -5.40
CA PRO A 29 -1.29 9.33 -6.60
C PRO A 29 0.17 9.74 -6.43
N THR A 30 0.99 9.53 -7.46
CA THR A 30 2.41 9.91 -7.43
C THR A 30 2.77 10.78 -8.61
N HIS A 31 3.84 11.56 -8.46
CA HIS A 31 4.26 12.51 -9.50
C HIS A 31 5.62 12.15 -10.06
N ARG A 32 5.75 12.21 -11.40
CA ARG A 32 7.00 11.89 -12.11
C ARG A 32 8.07 12.96 -11.98
N THR A 33 7.68 14.19 -11.65
CA THR A 33 8.55 15.37 -11.68
C THR A 33 8.45 16.17 -10.39
N MET A 34 9.59 16.71 -9.96
CA MET A 34 9.64 17.72 -8.88
C MET A 34 9.00 19.04 -9.34
N PRO A 35 8.42 19.84 -8.44
CA PRO A 35 8.44 19.72 -6.98
C PRO A 35 7.37 18.78 -6.39
N ASP A 36 6.40 18.35 -7.19
CA ASP A 36 5.22 17.61 -6.72
C ASP A 36 5.57 16.24 -6.14
N ALA A 37 6.62 15.58 -6.67
CA ALA A 37 7.14 14.32 -6.13
C ALA A 37 7.61 14.44 -4.65
N GLY A 38 7.96 15.64 -4.18
CA GLY A 38 8.29 15.89 -2.78
C GLY A 38 7.08 15.80 -1.85
N GLN A 39 5.85 15.94 -2.38
CA GLN A 39 4.60 15.83 -1.62
C GLN A 39 4.12 14.39 -1.49
N ASP A 40 4.59 13.47 -2.34
CA ASP A 40 4.17 12.07 -2.32
C ASP A 40 4.43 11.41 -0.95
N HIS A 41 5.50 11.78 -0.27
CA HIS A 41 5.79 11.31 1.09
C HIS A 41 4.75 11.78 2.11
N LEU A 42 4.24 13.02 1.98
CA LEU A 42 3.20 13.55 2.86
C LEU A 42 1.87 12.82 2.66
N VAL A 43 1.53 12.48 1.42
CA VAL A 43 0.30 11.72 1.11
C VAL A 43 0.43 10.29 1.63
N LEU A 44 1.59 9.64 1.43
CA LEU A 44 1.86 8.31 1.98
C LEU A 44 1.72 8.30 3.50
N ARG A 45 2.36 9.24 4.20
CA ARG A 45 2.28 9.34 5.66
C ARG A 45 0.84 9.48 6.13
N ARG A 46 0.05 10.35 5.48
CA ARG A 46 -1.38 10.52 5.80
C ARG A 46 -2.17 9.22 5.60
N LEU A 47 -1.90 8.48 4.52
CA LEU A 47 -2.54 7.19 4.24
C LEU A 47 -2.16 6.13 5.29
N VAL A 48 -0.91 6.12 5.72
CA VAL A 48 -0.42 5.25 6.81
C VAL A 48 -1.15 5.57 8.11
N GLU A 49 -1.21 6.84 8.54
CA GLU A 49 -1.92 7.28 9.75
C GLU A 49 -3.41 6.89 9.70
N GLN A 50 -4.07 7.02 8.53
CA GLN A 50 -5.45 6.57 8.33
C GLN A 50 -5.59 5.04 8.49
N ALA A 51 -4.65 4.27 7.96
CA ALA A 51 -4.67 2.81 8.04
C ALA A 51 -4.46 2.32 9.48
N GLU A 52 -3.50 2.90 10.20
CA GLU A 52 -3.26 2.60 11.61
C GLU A 52 -4.51 2.82 12.45
N LYS A 53 -5.19 3.96 12.25
CA LYS A 53 -6.45 4.25 12.95
C LYS A 53 -7.52 3.20 12.68
N ARG A 54 -7.73 2.82 11.42
CA ARG A 54 -8.74 1.82 11.03
C ARG A 54 -8.41 0.41 11.50
N LEU A 55 -7.12 0.06 11.58
CA LEU A 55 -6.69 -1.20 12.19
C LEU A 55 -7.03 -1.23 13.67
N LEU A 56 -6.76 -0.14 14.39
CA LEU A 56 -7.08 -0.02 15.81
C LEU A 56 -8.58 0.05 16.11
N GLU A 57 -9.42 0.37 15.12
CA GLU A 57 -10.88 0.23 15.21
C GLU A 57 -11.33 -1.24 15.13
N LYS A 58 -10.53 -2.14 14.54
CA LYS A 58 -10.82 -3.58 14.41
C LYS A 58 -10.24 -4.42 15.55
N GLY A 59 -9.22 -3.94 16.24
CA GLY A 59 -8.58 -4.68 17.33
C GLY A 59 -7.63 -3.81 18.15
N ASP A 60 -7.13 -4.37 19.25
CA ASP A 60 -6.19 -3.65 20.10
C ASP A 60 -4.79 -3.52 19.47
N LYS A 61 -3.94 -2.69 20.08
CA LYS A 61 -2.57 -2.47 19.61
C LYS A 61 -1.72 -3.75 19.61
N ARG A 62 -2.00 -4.72 20.48
CA ARG A 62 -1.21 -5.95 20.59
C ARG A 62 -1.54 -6.91 19.45
N THR A 63 -2.81 -7.06 19.13
CA THR A 63 -3.30 -7.88 18.02
C THR A 63 -2.93 -7.27 16.67
N MET A 64 -2.97 -5.95 16.56
CA MET A 64 -2.63 -5.24 15.31
C MET A 64 -1.13 -4.94 15.14
N ALA A 65 -0.29 -5.28 16.11
CA ALA A 65 1.15 -4.97 16.09
C ALA A 65 1.87 -5.34 14.78
N PRO A 66 1.65 -6.53 14.17
CA PRO A 66 2.32 -6.90 12.92
C PRO A 66 2.06 -5.93 11.76
N TRP A 67 0.84 -5.39 11.66
CA TRP A 67 0.47 -4.43 10.61
C TRP A 67 1.04 -3.05 10.90
N LEU A 68 0.96 -2.60 12.16
CA LEU A 68 1.50 -1.30 12.59
C LEU A 68 3.01 -1.22 12.38
N GLU A 69 3.74 -2.29 12.72
CA GLU A 69 5.18 -2.37 12.48
C GLU A 69 5.52 -2.30 10.99
N ARG A 70 4.79 -3.04 10.14
CA ARG A 70 4.97 -3.00 8.69
C ARG A 70 4.67 -1.63 8.09
N LEU A 71 3.62 -0.96 8.55
CA LEU A 71 3.28 0.41 8.14
C LEU A 71 4.40 1.40 8.51
N ALA A 72 4.93 1.31 9.73
CA ALA A 72 6.03 2.15 10.19
C ALA A 72 7.35 1.87 9.44
N THR A 73 7.62 0.61 9.06
CA THR A 73 8.78 0.25 8.24
C THR A 73 8.61 0.74 6.80
N LEU A 74 7.41 0.62 6.24
CA LEU A 74 7.08 1.04 4.88
C LEU A 74 7.42 2.52 4.66
N GLU A 75 6.92 3.40 5.53
CA GLU A 75 7.11 4.86 5.43
C GLU A 75 8.59 5.25 5.34
N LYS A 76 9.47 4.51 6.01
CA LYS A 76 10.93 4.74 6.00
C LYS A 76 11.64 4.12 4.81
N SER A 77 11.03 3.12 4.17
CA SER A 77 11.65 2.32 3.11
C SER A 77 11.32 2.78 1.69
N ILE A 78 10.22 3.51 1.50
CA ILE A 78 9.79 3.93 0.16
C ILE A 78 10.71 5.03 -0.36
N ASP A 79 11.38 4.72 -1.47
CA ASP A 79 12.11 5.69 -2.26
C ASP A 79 11.20 6.37 -3.29
N HIS A 80 10.92 7.65 -3.06
CA HIS A 80 10.08 8.49 -3.90
C HIS A 80 10.81 9.12 -5.10
N THR A 81 12.12 8.91 -5.25
CA THR A 81 12.93 9.57 -6.31
C THR A 81 12.54 9.16 -7.73
N HIS A 82 11.96 7.96 -7.90
CA HIS A 82 11.62 7.39 -9.20
C HIS A 82 10.16 6.94 -9.26
N ASN A 83 9.23 7.84 -8.98
CA ASN A 83 7.81 7.54 -9.01
C ASN A 83 7.21 7.56 -10.43
N THR A 84 6.16 6.76 -10.62
CA THR A 84 5.33 6.73 -11.83
C THR A 84 4.13 7.67 -11.64
N GLU A 85 2.93 7.32 -12.09
CA GLU A 85 1.73 8.16 -11.95
C GLU A 85 0.86 7.74 -10.75
N GLY A 86 1.06 6.53 -10.23
CA GLY A 86 0.45 6.07 -9.00
C GLY A 86 1.27 4.99 -8.31
N MET A 87 0.89 4.67 -7.08
CA MET A 87 1.47 3.61 -6.28
C MET A 87 0.36 2.88 -5.51
N ALA A 88 0.44 1.56 -5.48
CA ALA A 88 -0.38 0.72 -4.64
C ALA A 88 0.49 0.02 -3.59
N VAL A 89 0.06 0.04 -2.35
CA VAL A 89 0.70 -0.67 -1.24
C VAL A 89 -0.29 -1.67 -0.68
N PHE A 90 0.14 -2.92 -0.51
CA PHE A 90 -0.63 -3.99 0.09
C PHE A 90 0.09 -4.49 1.33
N ILE A 91 -0.60 -4.50 2.47
CA ILE A 91 -0.07 -4.99 3.74
C ILE A 91 -1.02 -6.02 4.35
N ALA A 92 -0.45 -7.12 4.82
CA ALA A 92 -1.10 -8.09 5.69
C ALA A 92 -0.15 -8.44 6.86
N SER A 93 -0.54 -9.38 7.72
CA SER A 93 0.29 -9.83 8.84
C SER A 93 1.68 -10.33 8.40
N ASP A 94 1.74 -10.99 7.24
CA ASP A 94 2.94 -11.62 6.68
C ASP A 94 3.46 -10.97 5.38
N LEU A 95 2.74 -9.98 4.84
CA LEU A 95 2.98 -9.44 3.51
C LEU A 95 3.18 -7.91 3.55
N THR A 96 4.12 -7.43 2.74
CA THR A 96 4.23 -6.03 2.35
C THR A 96 4.66 -5.98 0.89
N GLU A 97 3.79 -5.47 0.02
CA GLU A 97 4.06 -5.32 -1.41
C GLU A 97 3.81 -3.88 -1.84
N VAL A 98 4.72 -3.34 -2.64
CA VAL A 98 4.63 -1.99 -3.21
C VAL A 98 4.69 -2.10 -4.73
N VAL A 99 3.67 -1.57 -5.39
CA VAL A 99 3.50 -1.65 -6.84
C VAL A 99 3.44 -0.24 -7.41
N LYS A 100 4.38 0.10 -8.29
CA LYS A 100 4.34 1.35 -9.06
C LYS A 100 3.40 1.19 -10.24
N LEU A 101 2.41 2.08 -10.35
CA LEU A 101 1.37 2.06 -11.37
C LEU A 101 1.68 3.07 -12.48
N PRO A 102 1.59 2.68 -13.76
CA PRO A 102 1.88 3.56 -14.89
C PRO A 102 0.73 4.54 -15.23
N PHE A 103 -0.28 4.64 -14.36
CA PHE A 103 -1.46 5.49 -14.51
C PHE A 103 -1.85 6.10 -13.17
N PRO A 104 -2.58 7.23 -13.14
CA PRO A 104 -2.95 7.90 -11.90
C PRO A 104 -4.04 7.10 -11.18
N VAL A 105 -4.00 7.16 -9.85
CA VAL A 105 -5.01 6.57 -8.98
C VAL A 105 -5.56 7.62 -8.02
N ALA A 106 -6.83 7.46 -7.64
CA ALA A 106 -7.38 8.27 -6.56
C ALA A 106 -6.77 7.85 -5.22
N GLU A 107 -6.48 8.81 -4.35
CA GLU A 107 -6.05 8.56 -2.98
C GLU A 107 -7.09 7.67 -2.29
N ARG A 108 -6.66 6.51 -1.78
CA ARG A 108 -7.57 5.56 -1.13
C ARG A 108 -6.86 4.78 -0.03
N CYS A 109 -7.52 4.67 1.12
CA CYS A 109 -7.16 3.76 2.20
C CYS A 109 -8.30 2.75 2.37
N VAL A 110 -8.00 1.46 2.35
CA VAL A 110 -8.93 0.36 2.63
C VAL A 110 -8.30 -0.55 3.68
N VAL A 111 -9.08 -0.91 4.70
CA VAL A 111 -8.72 -1.90 5.71
C VAL A 111 -9.93 -2.83 5.83
N ASP A 112 -9.79 -4.07 5.43
CA ASP A 112 -10.89 -5.03 5.33
C ASP A 112 -10.47 -6.43 5.79
N GLY A 113 -11.43 -7.28 6.16
CA GLY A 113 -11.20 -8.57 6.82
C GLY A 113 -11.52 -8.59 8.31
#